data_AF-A0A7S1LTY1-F1
#
_entry.id   AF-A0A7S1LTY1-F1
#
_cell.length_a   1.000
_cell.length_b   1.000
_cell.length_c   1.000
_cell.angle_alpha   90.00
_cell.angle_beta   90.00
_cell.angle_gamma   90.00
#
_symmetry.space_group_name_H-M   'P 1'
#
loop_
_entity.id
_entity.type
_entity.pdbx_description
1 polymer ?
#
loop_
_entity_poly.entity_id
_entity_poly.type
_entity_poly.pdbx_seq_one_letter_code
_entity_poly.pdbx_strand_id
1 'polypeptide(L)'
;PPYRTLSVSPSGEMVRLSARLLALTALCLPSPAHAVSDTESLLQTDLQQASRVQLQQLLGDGSLHGRMKLLAHLAAEAPRSFDCAKYPDFCKEPFNCQEGLDPFRLIMSKNGHANVHSWCSAPSYYDYMTTCLQKHDLVGAAKVQYDWSVAQKNGVTEMDGSYCFMEGHCTNEAVNANTTLEESEKMCDERYGHNGWTRWAPIQEPRALVSIGLFGKYSASTTSGFHDPKLTRVFLKMACAMGNYHCDVMYCRETYCKNEYYIKKYQHLQPKTPGHLLKQRFGPF
;
A
#
# COMPACT_ATOMS: atom_id res chain seq x y z
N PRO A 1 38.34 41.39 33.39
CA PRO A 1 39.54 40.70 33.93
C PRO A 1 39.73 40.99 35.44
N PRO A 2 40.24 40.05 36.26
CA PRO A 2 40.79 38.75 35.88
C PRO A 2 40.01 37.54 36.43
N TYR A 3 40.04 36.51 35.61
CA TYR A 3 39.57 35.14 35.83
C TYR A 3 40.55 34.40 36.77
N ARG A 4 40.01 33.57 37.67
CA ARG A 4 40.78 32.53 38.38
C ARG A 4 40.88 31.29 37.50
N THR A 5 42.11 30.94 37.15
CA THR A 5 42.51 29.66 36.57
C THR A 5 42.78 28.68 37.70
N LEU A 6 42.18 27.48 37.63
CA LEU A 6 42.60 26.33 38.42
C LEU A 6 43.31 25.35 37.48
N SER A 7 44.62 25.27 37.71
CA SER A 7 45.57 24.32 37.17
C SER A 7 45.53 23.05 38.04
N VAL A 8 45.33 21.89 37.43
CA VAL A 8 45.66 20.60 38.03
C VAL A 8 46.45 19.82 36.98
N SER A 9 47.72 19.57 37.31
CA SER A 9 48.67 18.76 36.55
C SER A 9 48.81 17.37 37.19
N PRO A 10 49.25 16.33 36.45
CA PRO A 10 49.04 14.95 36.79
C PRO A 10 50.25 14.32 37.50
N SER A 11 49.97 13.43 38.44
CA SER A 11 50.85 12.39 38.96
C SER A 11 49.91 11.29 39.45
N GLY A 12 50.16 10.00 39.31
CA GLY A 12 51.30 9.22 38.89
C GLY A 12 50.96 7.79 39.33
N GLU A 13 51.51 6.81 38.62
CA GLU A 13 51.67 5.44 39.08
C GLU A 13 50.41 4.57 39.29
N MET A 14 50.09 3.78 38.26
CA MET A 14 49.58 2.43 38.49
C MET A 14 50.20 1.46 37.47
N VAL A 15 51.36 0.90 37.85
CA VAL A 15 51.92 -0.30 37.25
C VAL A 15 52.18 -1.26 38.41
N ARG A 16 51.33 -2.29 38.54
CA ARG A 16 51.72 -3.71 38.58
C ARG A 16 50.57 -4.60 39.06
N LEU A 17 50.25 -5.58 38.19
CA LEU A 17 49.83 -6.95 38.48
C LEU A 17 48.61 -7.12 39.40
N SER A 18 47.57 -7.84 38.98
CA SER A 18 47.71 -9.29 38.88
C SER A 18 46.57 -9.91 38.08
N ALA A 19 46.95 -10.92 37.32
CA ALA A 19 46.11 -11.86 36.60
C ALA A 19 44.93 -12.37 37.44
N ARG A 20 43.73 -12.31 36.85
CA ARG A 20 42.57 -13.22 37.00
C ARG A 20 41.27 -12.46 36.71
N LEU A 21 40.99 -12.14 35.45
CA LEU A 21 39.61 -11.91 34.99
C LEU A 21 39.50 -11.92 33.44
N LEU A 22 40.11 -12.92 32.80
CA LEU A 22 39.97 -13.18 31.35
C LEU A 22 39.39 -14.58 31.13
N ALA A 23 38.23 -14.84 31.74
CA ALA A 23 37.44 -16.05 31.53
C ALA A 23 35.92 -15.79 31.63
N LEU A 24 35.47 -14.57 31.30
CA LEU A 24 34.05 -14.19 31.32
C LEU A 24 33.68 -13.17 30.23
N THR A 25 34.35 -13.24 29.09
CA THR A 25 34.02 -12.49 27.86
C THR A 25 33.73 -13.45 26.71
N ALA A 26 32.71 -14.31 26.88
CA ALA A 26 32.26 -15.24 25.82
C ALA A 26 30.73 -15.49 25.83
N LEU A 27 29.91 -14.59 26.40
CA LEU A 27 28.45 -14.73 26.41
C LEU A 27 27.64 -13.47 26.04
N CYS A 28 28.28 -12.42 25.54
CA CYS A 28 27.56 -11.24 25.01
C CYS A 28 27.97 -10.93 23.57
N LEU A 29 27.98 -11.94 22.70
CA LEU A 29 27.83 -11.65 21.28
C LEU A 29 26.35 -11.29 21.07
N PRO A 30 26.00 -10.05 20.65
CA PRO A 30 24.69 -9.84 20.09
C PRO A 30 24.56 -10.84 18.94
N SER A 31 23.52 -11.68 18.99
CA SER A 31 23.12 -12.46 17.83
C SER A 31 23.17 -11.51 16.62
N PRO A 32 23.80 -11.89 15.50
CA PRO A 32 23.60 -11.12 14.28
C PRO A 32 22.09 -11.06 14.12
N ALA A 33 21.54 -9.85 14.27
CA ALA A 33 20.15 -9.58 13.98
C ALA A 33 19.89 -10.29 12.67
N HIS A 34 18.98 -11.27 12.71
CA HIS A 34 18.45 -11.82 11.48
C HIS A 34 18.12 -10.59 10.63
N ALA A 35 18.83 -10.45 9.52
CA ALA A 35 18.42 -9.57 8.45
C ALA A 35 17.09 -10.16 8.01
N VAL A 36 16.02 -9.74 8.69
CA VAL A 36 14.65 -10.07 8.35
C VAL A 36 14.51 -9.47 6.96
N SER A 37 14.35 -10.39 6.00
CA SER A 37 14.07 -10.09 4.61
C SER A 37 12.88 -9.15 4.56
N ASP A 38 13.19 -7.88 4.36
CA ASP A 38 12.25 -6.77 4.44
C ASP A 38 11.45 -6.68 3.14
N THR A 39 10.17 -6.35 3.30
CA THR A 39 9.43 -5.40 2.44
C THR A 39 9.07 -5.84 1.01
N GLU A 40 7.96 -6.55 0.88
CA GLU A 40 7.16 -6.53 -0.36
C GLU A 40 5.66 -6.42 0.02
N SER A 41 5.07 -5.28 -0.32
CA SER A 41 3.77 -4.72 0.10
C SER A 41 2.54 -5.41 -0.51
N LEU A 42 1.71 -6.05 0.31
CA LEU A 42 0.78 -7.15 -0.03
C LEU A 42 -0.43 -6.91 -0.93
N LEU A 43 -0.84 -5.67 -1.20
CA LEU A 43 -1.80 -5.42 -2.29
C LEU A 43 -1.09 -5.43 -3.65
N GLN A 44 0.18 -5.02 -3.66
CA GLN A 44 1.11 -5.35 -4.71
C GLN A 44 1.52 -6.82 -4.60
N THR A 45 1.77 -7.42 -3.44
CA THR A 45 2.35 -8.77 -3.37
C THR A 45 1.41 -9.90 -3.80
N ASP A 46 0.08 -9.84 -3.77
CA ASP A 46 -0.67 -10.95 -4.41
C ASP A 46 -0.66 -10.84 -5.96
N LEU A 47 -0.78 -9.62 -6.50
CA LEU A 47 -0.63 -9.31 -7.93
C LEU A 47 0.84 -9.35 -8.41
N GLN A 48 1.78 -9.18 -7.49
CA GLN A 48 3.22 -9.04 -7.69
C GLN A 48 4.04 -10.17 -7.05
N GLN A 49 3.57 -11.13 -6.25
CA GLN A 49 4.36 -12.34 -5.91
C GLN A 49 4.19 -13.34 -7.04
N ALA A 50 2.94 -13.51 -7.51
CA ALA A 50 2.66 -14.24 -8.74
C ALA A 50 3.41 -13.62 -9.92
N SER A 51 3.48 -12.28 -10.00
CA SER A 51 4.27 -11.60 -11.03
C SER A 51 5.78 -11.56 -10.71
N ARG A 52 6.27 -11.18 -9.53
CA ARG A 52 7.70 -10.87 -9.23
C ARG A 52 8.60 -12.09 -9.25
N VAL A 53 8.17 -13.27 -8.81
CA VAL A 53 9.04 -14.47 -8.95
C VAL A 53 9.38 -14.72 -10.42
N GLN A 54 8.44 -14.43 -11.34
CA GLN A 54 8.65 -14.48 -12.79
C GLN A 54 9.26 -13.20 -13.37
N LEU A 55 8.82 -12.01 -12.92
CA LEU A 55 9.22 -10.70 -13.44
C LEU A 55 10.67 -10.36 -13.09
N GLN A 56 11.15 -10.79 -11.92
CA GLN A 56 12.53 -10.57 -11.46
C GLN A 56 13.51 -11.53 -12.16
N GLN A 57 13.06 -12.73 -12.54
CA GLN A 57 13.80 -13.63 -13.45
C GLN A 57 13.81 -13.13 -14.90
N LEU A 58 12.79 -12.37 -15.34
CA LEU A 58 12.61 -11.98 -16.75
C LEU A 58 13.04 -10.52 -17.07
N LEU A 59 13.03 -9.59 -16.11
CA LEU A 59 13.48 -8.20 -16.28
C LEU A 59 15.00 -8.04 -16.15
N GLY A 60 15.73 -9.07 -15.74
CA GLY A 60 17.19 -9.07 -15.74
C GLY A 60 17.82 -8.87 -17.14
N ASP A 61 17.05 -9.12 -18.21
CA ASP A 61 17.55 -9.07 -19.59
C ASP A 61 17.25 -7.74 -20.31
N GLY A 62 16.38 -6.86 -19.77
CA GLY A 62 16.08 -5.53 -20.34
C GLY A 62 15.54 -5.48 -21.78
N SER A 63 15.44 -6.61 -22.48
CA SER A 63 15.15 -6.69 -23.90
C SER A 63 13.64 -6.66 -24.20
N LEU A 64 13.25 -6.06 -25.33
CA LEU A 64 11.87 -6.08 -25.84
C LEU A 64 11.34 -7.51 -26.02
N HIS A 65 12.25 -8.47 -26.29
CA HIS A 65 11.95 -9.88 -26.41
C HIS A 65 11.52 -10.51 -25.08
N GLY A 66 12.19 -10.20 -23.97
CA GLY A 66 11.79 -10.65 -22.63
C GLY A 66 10.38 -10.15 -22.24
N ARG A 67 10.05 -8.91 -22.62
CA ARG A 67 8.71 -8.34 -22.39
C ARG A 67 7.61 -9.02 -23.21
N MET A 68 7.88 -9.35 -24.48
CA MET A 68 6.92 -10.09 -25.32
C MET A 68 6.72 -11.54 -24.85
N LYS A 69 7.78 -12.18 -24.35
CA LYS A 69 7.71 -13.55 -23.79
C LYS A 69 6.89 -13.60 -22.50
N LEU A 70 7.00 -12.58 -21.65
CA LEU A 70 6.16 -12.41 -20.47
C LEU A 70 4.69 -12.24 -20.84
N LEU A 71 4.37 -11.36 -21.79
CA LEU A 71 2.99 -11.19 -22.26
C LEU A 71 2.43 -12.47 -22.88
N ALA A 72 3.25 -13.22 -23.64
CA ALA A 72 2.87 -14.50 -24.20
C ALA A 72 2.68 -15.59 -23.12
N HIS A 73 3.45 -15.59 -22.04
CA HIS A 73 3.32 -16.56 -20.95
C HIS A 73 2.09 -16.28 -20.08
N LEU A 74 1.87 -15.00 -19.73
CA LEU A 74 0.65 -14.54 -19.07
C LEU A 74 -0.61 -14.77 -19.92
N ALA A 75 -0.49 -14.74 -21.25
CA ALA A 75 -1.58 -15.05 -22.17
C ALA A 75 -1.78 -16.57 -22.42
N ALA A 76 -0.73 -17.39 -22.27
CA ALA A 76 -0.79 -18.83 -22.50
C ALA A 76 -1.35 -19.61 -21.30
N GLU A 77 -1.21 -19.08 -20.08
CA GLU A 77 -1.97 -19.54 -18.92
C GLU A 77 -3.34 -18.86 -18.87
N ALA A 78 -4.17 -19.09 -19.91
CA ALA A 78 -5.57 -18.70 -19.90
C ALA A 78 -6.20 -19.14 -18.56
N PRO A 79 -6.98 -18.27 -17.89
CA PRO A 79 -7.24 -18.37 -16.47
C PRO A 79 -7.89 -19.71 -16.15
N ARG A 80 -7.34 -20.40 -15.14
CA ARG A 80 -8.08 -21.45 -14.43
C ARG A 80 -9.45 -20.86 -14.09
N SER A 81 -10.51 -21.59 -14.42
CA SER A 81 -11.88 -21.21 -14.04
C SER A 81 -11.90 -20.73 -12.59
N PHE A 82 -12.44 -19.54 -12.34
CA PHE A 82 -12.50 -18.98 -10.99
C PHE A 82 -13.29 -19.92 -10.05
N ASP A 83 -12.77 -20.19 -8.85
CA ASP A 83 -13.34 -21.17 -7.94
C ASP A 83 -14.58 -20.61 -7.21
N CYS A 84 -15.74 -20.69 -7.87
CA CYS A 84 -17.02 -20.25 -7.32
C CYS A 84 -17.51 -21.10 -6.15
N ALA A 85 -16.98 -22.32 -5.95
CA ALA A 85 -17.31 -23.10 -4.77
C ALA A 85 -16.65 -22.50 -3.53
N LYS A 86 -15.42 -21.99 -3.68
CA LYS A 86 -14.68 -21.32 -2.61
C LYS A 86 -15.10 -19.87 -2.40
N TYR A 87 -15.41 -19.14 -3.48
CA TYR A 87 -15.72 -17.70 -3.45
C TYR A 87 -17.05 -17.39 -4.15
N PRO A 88 -18.19 -17.90 -3.63
CA PRO A 88 -19.47 -17.86 -4.35
C PRO A 88 -19.97 -16.45 -4.64
N ASP A 89 -19.69 -15.48 -3.77
CA ASP A 89 -20.16 -14.11 -3.96
C ASP A 89 -19.39 -13.32 -5.01
N PHE A 90 -18.14 -13.69 -5.27
CA PHE A 90 -17.35 -13.15 -6.40
C PHE A 90 -17.87 -13.66 -7.74
N CYS A 91 -18.64 -14.75 -7.76
CA CYS A 91 -19.31 -15.25 -8.96
C CYS A 91 -20.72 -14.68 -9.18
N LYS A 92 -21.10 -13.66 -8.41
CA LYS A 92 -22.36 -12.93 -8.56
C LYS A 92 -22.06 -11.48 -8.92
N GLU A 93 -23.09 -10.74 -9.28
CA GLU A 93 -22.98 -9.29 -9.41
C GLU A 93 -22.52 -8.65 -8.07
N PRO A 94 -21.69 -7.59 -8.15
CA PRO A 94 -21.23 -6.94 -9.38
C PRO A 94 -19.91 -7.53 -9.95
N PHE A 95 -19.33 -8.55 -9.31
CA PHE A 95 -18.00 -9.08 -9.64
C PHE A 95 -18.01 -9.95 -10.90
N ASN A 96 -18.86 -10.97 -10.98
CA ASN A 96 -18.97 -11.91 -12.11
C ASN A 96 -17.66 -12.62 -12.53
N CYS A 97 -16.84 -13.04 -11.56
CA CYS A 97 -15.52 -13.64 -11.80
C CYS A 97 -15.51 -14.92 -12.65
N GLN A 98 -16.65 -15.61 -12.80
CA GLN A 98 -16.81 -16.77 -13.66
C GLN A 98 -16.70 -16.45 -15.16
N GLU A 99 -16.86 -15.19 -15.56
CA GLU A 99 -16.84 -14.77 -16.96
C GLU A 99 -15.42 -14.68 -17.55
N GLY A 100 -14.39 -14.85 -16.72
CA GLY A 100 -12.98 -14.80 -17.10
C GLY A 100 -12.43 -13.38 -17.15
N LEU A 101 -11.19 -13.22 -16.70
CA LEU A 101 -10.54 -11.91 -16.62
C LEU A 101 -9.92 -11.51 -17.96
N ASP A 102 -10.07 -10.24 -18.35
CA ASP A 102 -9.23 -9.63 -19.38
C ASP A 102 -7.87 -9.27 -18.74
N PRO A 103 -6.78 -10.00 -19.06
CA PRO A 103 -5.48 -9.80 -18.44
C PRO A 103 -4.92 -8.39 -18.69
N PHE A 104 -5.35 -7.74 -19.76
CA PHE A 104 -4.91 -6.38 -20.09
C PHE A 104 -5.65 -5.30 -19.31
N ARG A 105 -6.77 -5.63 -18.64
CA ARG A 105 -7.65 -4.67 -17.97
C ARG A 105 -7.85 -4.90 -16.48
N LEU A 106 -6.98 -5.70 -15.86
CA LEU A 106 -7.12 -6.09 -14.45
C LEU A 106 -7.22 -4.93 -13.45
N ILE A 107 -6.65 -3.75 -13.73
CA ILE A 107 -6.62 -2.60 -12.79
C ILE A 107 -7.16 -1.32 -13.45
N MET A 108 -7.71 -1.44 -14.66
CA MET A 108 -8.21 -0.28 -15.40
C MET A 108 -9.72 -0.20 -15.30
N SER A 109 -10.23 1.04 -15.29
CA SER A 109 -11.66 1.29 -15.42
C SER A 109 -12.22 0.61 -16.69
N LYS A 110 -13.50 0.28 -16.67
CA LYS A 110 -14.22 -0.36 -17.77
C LYS A 110 -15.31 0.59 -18.23
N ASN A 111 -15.24 1.04 -19.49
CA ASN A 111 -16.25 1.89 -20.13
C ASN A 111 -16.54 3.20 -19.38
N GLY A 112 -15.51 3.81 -18.77
CA GLY A 112 -15.69 5.04 -17.99
C GLY A 112 -16.18 4.82 -16.56
N HIS A 113 -16.32 3.57 -16.12
CA HIS A 113 -16.74 3.20 -14.77
C HIS A 113 -15.68 2.36 -14.07
N ALA A 114 -15.78 2.27 -12.75
CA ALA A 114 -15.02 1.34 -11.96
C ALA A 114 -15.17 -0.10 -12.48
N ASN A 115 -14.05 -0.82 -12.52
CA ASN A 115 -13.99 -2.20 -12.96
C ASN A 115 -13.90 -3.12 -11.75
N VAL A 116 -15.01 -3.34 -11.05
CA VAL A 116 -15.03 -4.22 -9.85
C VAL A 116 -14.64 -5.67 -10.17
N HIS A 117 -14.72 -6.09 -11.44
CA HIS A 117 -14.22 -7.38 -11.91
C HIS A 117 -12.69 -7.52 -11.71
N SER A 118 -11.96 -6.42 -11.50
CA SER A 118 -10.54 -6.43 -11.12
C SER A 118 -10.24 -7.33 -9.92
N TRP A 119 -11.17 -7.38 -8.96
CA TRP A 119 -11.01 -8.10 -7.70
C TRP A 119 -10.95 -9.62 -7.84
N CYS A 120 -11.36 -10.17 -8.99
CA CYS A 120 -11.21 -11.59 -9.27
C CYS A 120 -9.75 -12.06 -9.34
N SER A 121 -8.82 -11.12 -9.55
CA SER A 121 -7.37 -11.39 -9.49
C SER A 121 -6.81 -11.40 -8.06
N ALA A 122 -7.60 -10.98 -7.07
CA ALA A 122 -7.20 -10.83 -5.68
C ALA A 122 -8.24 -11.46 -4.72
N PRO A 123 -8.49 -12.78 -4.82
CA PRO A 123 -9.49 -13.47 -4.00
C PRO A 123 -9.19 -13.48 -2.49
N SER A 124 -7.96 -13.12 -2.09
CA SER A 124 -7.62 -12.86 -0.68
C SER A 124 -8.42 -11.72 -0.05
N TYR A 125 -9.00 -10.82 -0.85
CA TYR A 125 -9.87 -9.72 -0.41
C TYR A 125 -11.36 -10.08 -0.46
N TYR A 126 -11.72 -11.36 -0.58
CA TYR A 126 -13.11 -11.82 -0.71
C TYR A 126 -14.03 -11.24 0.37
N ASP A 127 -13.68 -11.40 1.65
CA ASP A 127 -14.54 -10.95 2.75
C ASP A 127 -14.69 -9.43 2.78
N TYR A 128 -13.61 -8.69 2.51
CA TYR A 128 -13.62 -7.22 2.48
C TYR A 128 -14.52 -6.72 1.35
N MET A 129 -14.27 -7.18 0.12
CA MET A 129 -14.94 -6.66 -1.06
C MET A 129 -16.40 -7.08 -1.14
N THR A 130 -16.74 -8.31 -0.75
CA THR A 130 -18.16 -8.74 -0.67
C THR A 130 -18.92 -7.93 0.37
N THR A 131 -18.30 -7.65 1.52
CA THR A 131 -18.91 -6.83 2.57
C THR A 131 -19.10 -5.39 2.11
N CYS A 132 -18.11 -4.80 1.42
CA CYS A 132 -18.22 -3.43 0.92
C CYS A 132 -19.23 -3.30 -0.23
N LEU A 133 -19.03 -4.05 -1.32
CA LEU A 133 -19.72 -3.77 -2.59
C LEU A 133 -21.02 -4.54 -2.79
N GLN A 134 -21.14 -5.74 -2.20
CA GLN A 134 -22.32 -6.58 -2.40
C GLN A 134 -23.30 -6.47 -1.23
N LYS A 135 -22.79 -6.48 0.00
CA LYS A 135 -23.62 -6.31 1.21
C LYS A 135 -23.90 -4.83 1.52
N HIS A 136 -23.20 -3.90 0.85
CA HIS A 136 -23.29 -2.46 1.09
C HIS A 136 -23.05 -2.07 2.56
N ASP A 137 -22.15 -2.79 3.25
CA ASP A 137 -21.80 -2.55 4.64
C ASP A 137 -20.38 -2.00 4.75
N LEU A 138 -20.23 -0.68 4.56
CA LEU A 138 -18.92 -0.04 4.56
C LEU A 138 -18.24 -0.08 5.93
N VAL A 139 -19.02 -0.01 7.01
CA VAL A 139 -18.49 -0.05 8.39
C VAL A 139 -18.04 -1.48 8.73
N GLY A 140 -18.81 -2.49 8.35
CA GLY A 140 -18.40 -3.89 8.46
C GLY A 140 -17.15 -4.18 7.63
N ALA A 141 -17.09 -3.68 6.39
CA ALA A 141 -15.94 -3.84 5.52
C ALA A 141 -14.68 -3.18 6.10
N ALA A 142 -14.81 -2.00 6.70
CA ALA A 142 -13.73 -1.32 7.42
C ALA A 142 -13.13 -2.21 8.52
N LYS A 143 -13.99 -2.86 9.30
CA LYS A 143 -13.54 -3.77 10.36
C LYS A 143 -12.83 -5.00 9.79
N VAL A 144 -13.39 -5.63 8.75
CA VAL A 144 -12.79 -6.80 8.09
C VAL A 144 -11.38 -6.47 7.58
N GLN A 145 -11.23 -5.36 6.87
CA GLN A 145 -9.93 -4.94 6.34
C GLN A 145 -8.93 -4.59 7.45
N TYR A 146 -9.39 -3.94 8.53
CA TYR A 146 -8.52 -3.59 9.65
C TYR A 146 -8.02 -4.82 10.40
N ASP A 147 -8.93 -5.74 10.74
CA ASP A 147 -8.57 -6.97 11.44
C ASP A 147 -7.57 -7.79 10.60
N TRP A 148 -7.78 -7.86 9.28
CA TRP A 148 -6.83 -8.47 8.36
C TRP A 148 -5.46 -7.75 8.41
N SER A 149 -5.43 -6.42 8.25
CA SER A 149 -4.18 -5.65 8.24
C SER A 149 -3.35 -5.83 9.52
N VAL A 150 -4.02 -5.85 10.68
CA VAL A 150 -3.39 -6.00 12.00
C VAL A 150 -2.93 -7.44 12.23
N ALA A 151 -3.73 -8.43 11.84
CA ALA A 151 -3.41 -9.84 12.02
C ALA A 151 -2.15 -10.26 11.25
N GLN A 152 -1.88 -9.63 10.10
CA GLN A 152 -0.71 -9.96 9.27
C GLN A 152 0.64 -9.62 9.92
N LYS A 153 0.69 -8.69 10.90
CA LYS A 153 1.90 -8.30 11.65
C LYS A 153 3.16 -8.00 10.81
N ASN A 154 2.98 -7.62 9.55
CA ASN A 154 4.03 -7.42 8.56
C ASN A 154 4.29 -5.94 8.25
N GLY A 155 3.68 -5.04 9.03
CA GLY A 155 3.81 -3.59 8.85
C GLY A 155 2.94 -2.97 7.75
N VAL A 156 2.00 -3.71 7.16
CA VAL A 156 0.96 -3.13 6.29
C VAL A 156 0.19 -2.02 6.99
N THR A 157 0.03 -2.11 8.31
CA THR A 157 -0.67 -1.10 9.11
C THR A 157 -0.01 0.27 9.12
N GLU A 158 1.32 0.37 8.93
CA GLU A 158 2.02 1.65 8.82
C GLU A 158 1.80 2.29 7.44
N MET A 159 1.79 1.46 6.39
CA MET A 159 1.46 1.91 5.03
C MET A 159 0.01 2.37 4.94
N ASP A 160 -0.94 1.58 5.45
CA ASP A 160 -2.36 1.93 5.47
C ASP A 160 -2.59 3.21 6.29
N GLY A 161 -2.00 3.30 7.49
CA GLY A 161 -2.09 4.49 8.33
C GLY A 161 -1.62 5.75 7.58
N SER A 162 -0.39 5.75 7.08
CA SER A 162 0.14 6.90 6.33
C SER A 162 -0.67 7.22 5.07
N TYR A 163 -1.15 6.21 4.32
CA TYR A 163 -2.04 6.40 3.17
C TYR A 163 -3.35 7.11 3.55
N CYS A 164 -3.99 6.69 4.64
CA CYS A 164 -5.22 7.31 5.14
C CYS A 164 -5.06 8.82 5.40
N PHE A 165 -3.94 9.23 6.02
CA PHE A 165 -3.69 10.64 6.31
C PHE A 165 -3.23 11.40 5.06
N MET A 166 -2.29 10.86 4.26
CA MET A 166 -1.75 11.52 3.07
C MET A 166 -2.82 11.81 2.01
N GLU A 167 -3.72 10.85 1.78
CA GLU A 167 -4.73 10.98 0.74
C GLU A 167 -6.02 11.68 1.20
N GLY A 168 -6.06 12.16 2.44
CA GLY A 168 -7.17 12.96 2.94
C GLY A 168 -8.40 12.16 3.37
N HIS A 169 -8.25 10.87 3.67
CA HIS A 169 -9.40 10.02 4.02
C HIS A 169 -9.99 10.38 5.37
N CYS A 170 -9.17 10.82 6.33
CA CYS A 170 -9.64 11.26 7.65
C CYS A 170 -10.45 12.56 7.63
N THR A 171 -10.33 13.39 6.58
CA THR A 171 -11.12 14.62 6.40
C THR A 171 -12.18 14.47 5.32
N ASN A 172 -12.43 13.26 4.83
CA ASN A 172 -13.46 13.03 3.83
C ASN A 172 -14.83 12.78 4.47
N GLU A 173 -15.62 13.84 4.56
CA GLU A 173 -16.98 13.80 5.11
C GLU A 173 -18.06 13.42 4.08
N ALA A 174 -17.73 13.37 2.79
CA ALA A 174 -18.69 13.03 1.73
C ALA A 174 -19.06 11.54 1.73
N VAL A 175 -18.10 10.67 2.04
CA VAL A 175 -18.38 9.24 2.24
C VAL A 175 -19.08 9.04 3.58
N ASN A 176 -20.20 8.34 3.58
CA ASN A 176 -20.96 7.92 4.75
C ASN A 176 -21.29 6.43 4.65
N ALA A 177 -21.95 5.86 5.67
CA ALA A 177 -22.20 4.41 5.75
C ALA A 177 -23.02 3.84 4.57
N ASN A 178 -23.78 4.69 3.88
CA ASN A 178 -24.66 4.30 2.78
C ASN A 178 -24.12 4.73 1.40
N THR A 179 -22.88 5.23 1.32
CA THR A 179 -22.32 5.69 0.05
C THR A 179 -22.26 4.58 -0.98
N THR A 180 -22.82 4.82 -2.17
CA THR A 180 -22.83 3.83 -3.25
C THR A 180 -21.56 3.89 -4.11
N LEU A 181 -21.37 2.89 -4.96
CA LEU A 181 -20.29 2.89 -5.94
C LEU A 181 -20.36 4.11 -6.87
N GLU A 182 -21.55 4.42 -7.39
CA GLU A 182 -21.78 5.54 -8.32
C GLU A 182 -21.51 6.90 -7.66
N GLU A 183 -21.86 7.05 -6.37
CA GLU A 183 -21.50 8.24 -5.61
C GLU A 183 -19.98 8.35 -5.42
N SER A 184 -19.31 7.22 -5.19
CA SER A 184 -17.86 7.18 -5.08
C SER A 184 -17.15 7.52 -6.40
N GLU A 185 -17.72 7.12 -7.55
CA GLU A 185 -17.21 7.52 -8.87
C GLU A 185 -17.30 9.04 -9.08
N LYS A 186 -18.39 9.68 -8.63
CA LYS A 186 -18.50 11.15 -8.65
C LYS A 186 -17.44 11.83 -7.79
N MET A 187 -17.11 11.27 -6.63
CA MET A 187 -16.00 11.79 -5.80
C MET A 187 -14.64 11.61 -6.50
N CYS A 188 -14.45 10.51 -7.24
CA CYS A 188 -13.27 10.31 -8.09
C CYS A 188 -13.22 11.32 -9.25
N ASP A 189 -14.37 11.64 -9.86
CA ASP A 189 -14.49 12.68 -10.89
C ASP A 189 -14.17 14.08 -10.34
N GLU A 190 -14.65 14.41 -9.14
CA GLU A 190 -14.35 15.68 -8.48
C GLU A 190 -12.85 15.83 -8.17
N ARG A 191 -12.20 14.74 -7.74
CA ARG A 191 -10.80 14.74 -7.36
C ARG A 191 -9.85 14.77 -8.56
N TYR A 192 -10.10 13.93 -9.56
CA TYR A 192 -9.16 13.69 -10.67
C TYR A 192 -9.66 14.15 -12.04
N GLY A 193 -10.93 14.53 -12.15
CA GLY A 193 -11.62 14.60 -13.43
C GLY A 193 -11.92 13.20 -13.98
N HIS A 194 -13.01 13.07 -14.72
CA HIS A 194 -13.46 11.77 -15.24
C HIS A 194 -12.36 11.00 -15.98
N ASN A 195 -11.67 11.66 -16.92
CA ASN A 195 -10.57 11.03 -17.65
C ASN A 195 -9.35 10.73 -16.78
N GLY A 196 -9.15 11.44 -15.67
CA GLY A 196 -7.96 11.36 -14.84
C GLY A 196 -7.84 10.07 -14.03
N TRP A 197 -8.94 9.34 -13.85
CA TRP A 197 -8.97 8.01 -13.25
C TRP A 197 -9.50 6.93 -14.21
N THR A 198 -10.42 7.26 -15.11
CA THR A 198 -10.99 6.25 -16.04
C THR A 198 -10.04 5.86 -17.16
N ARG A 199 -9.30 6.82 -17.73
CA ARG A 199 -8.34 6.57 -18.83
C ARG A 199 -6.91 6.41 -18.32
N TRP A 200 -6.77 6.40 -17.01
CA TRP A 200 -5.50 6.28 -16.33
C TRP A 200 -5.02 4.82 -16.33
N ALA A 201 -3.72 4.64 -16.51
CA ALA A 201 -3.04 3.39 -16.31
C ALA A 201 -1.75 3.62 -15.51
N PRO A 202 -1.32 2.68 -14.65
CA PRO A 202 -0.07 2.83 -13.89
C PRO A 202 1.15 3.15 -14.76
N ILE A 203 1.19 2.64 -16.00
CA ILE A 203 2.28 2.90 -16.97
C ILE A 203 2.39 4.38 -17.40
N GLN A 204 1.33 5.15 -17.27
CA GLN A 204 1.30 6.58 -17.60
C GLN A 204 1.91 7.44 -16.48
N GLU A 205 2.27 6.85 -15.34
CA GLU A 205 2.94 7.52 -14.22
C GLU A 205 4.40 7.04 -14.10
N PRO A 206 5.25 7.27 -15.12
CA PRO A 206 6.60 6.69 -15.16
C PRO A 206 7.45 7.10 -13.96
N ARG A 207 7.22 8.30 -13.42
CA ARG A 207 7.89 8.74 -12.18
C ARG A 207 7.49 7.89 -10.98
N ALA A 208 6.23 7.53 -10.83
CA ALA A 208 5.79 6.67 -9.74
C ALA A 208 6.33 5.25 -9.90
N LEU A 209 6.35 4.72 -11.13
CA LEU A 209 6.96 3.42 -11.42
C LEU A 209 8.47 3.41 -11.14
N VAL A 210 9.18 4.48 -11.50
CA VAL A 210 10.60 4.65 -11.17
C VAL A 210 10.80 4.76 -9.65
N SER A 211 9.95 5.52 -8.95
CA SER A 211 9.99 5.61 -7.48
C SER A 211 9.80 4.23 -6.84
N ILE A 212 8.87 3.41 -7.33
CA ILE A 212 8.67 2.03 -6.83
C ILE A 212 9.89 1.16 -7.14
N GLY A 213 10.36 1.15 -8.38
CA GLY A 213 11.39 0.22 -8.85
C GLY A 213 12.81 0.52 -8.37
N LEU A 214 13.20 1.80 -8.36
CA LEU A 214 14.56 2.22 -7.99
C LEU A 214 14.66 2.73 -6.55
N PHE A 215 13.57 3.31 -6.03
CA PHE A 215 13.57 4.01 -4.74
C PHE A 215 12.49 3.49 -3.79
N GLY A 216 12.05 2.24 -3.95
CA GLY A 216 10.92 1.68 -3.21
C GLY A 216 11.05 1.88 -1.70
N LYS A 217 12.24 1.58 -1.14
CA LYS A 217 12.55 1.76 0.29
C LYS A 217 12.55 3.21 0.78
N TYR A 218 12.79 4.17 -0.12
CA TYR A 218 12.73 5.59 0.20
C TYR A 218 11.31 6.13 0.07
N SER A 219 10.50 5.54 -0.81
CA SER A 219 9.14 5.98 -1.11
C SER A 219 8.10 5.40 -0.14
N ALA A 220 8.35 4.20 0.39
CA ALA A 220 7.53 3.53 1.37
C ALA A 220 8.33 2.57 2.26
N SER A 221 7.82 2.29 3.45
CA SER A 221 8.38 1.38 4.43
C SER A 221 7.25 0.72 5.23
N THR A 222 7.42 -0.55 5.57
CA THR A 222 6.50 -1.29 6.46
C THR A 222 6.58 -0.82 7.92
N THR A 223 7.57 0.00 8.29
CA THR A 223 7.74 0.49 9.67
C THR A 223 7.43 1.99 9.82
N SER A 224 7.50 2.74 8.72
CA SER A 224 7.29 4.19 8.72
C SER A 224 6.28 4.68 7.68
N GLY A 225 5.63 3.76 6.97
CA GLY A 225 4.57 4.06 6.01
C GLY A 225 5.10 4.62 4.69
N PHE A 226 4.21 5.27 3.94
CA PHE A 226 4.56 6.02 2.74
C PHE A 226 5.30 7.30 3.10
N HIS A 227 6.26 7.68 2.25
CA HIS A 227 7.00 8.94 2.35
C HIS A 227 6.82 9.82 1.10
N ASP A 228 6.36 9.25 -0.03
CA ASP A 228 6.09 9.98 -1.27
C ASP A 228 4.58 10.03 -1.58
N PRO A 229 3.93 11.20 -1.50
CA PRO A 229 2.51 11.32 -1.82
C PRO A 229 2.20 11.03 -3.30
N LYS A 230 3.19 10.98 -4.20
CA LYS A 230 2.96 10.54 -5.59
C LYS A 230 2.60 9.05 -5.66
N LEU A 231 3.18 8.26 -4.77
CA LEU A 231 2.92 6.82 -4.71
C LEU A 231 1.52 6.55 -4.17
N THR A 232 1.13 7.19 -3.07
CA THR A 232 -0.22 7.06 -2.50
C THR A 232 -1.32 7.52 -3.46
N ARG A 233 -1.06 8.53 -4.31
CA ARG A 233 -1.99 8.94 -5.37
C ARG A 233 -2.22 7.86 -6.43
N VAL A 234 -1.18 7.09 -6.77
CA VAL A 234 -1.33 5.96 -7.70
C VAL A 234 -2.26 4.93 -7.08
N PHE A 235 -2.05 4.58 -5.80
CA PHE A 235 -2.95 3.67 -5.08
C PHE A 235 -4.38 4.19 -5.04
N LEU A 236 -4.58 5.49 -4.81
CA LEU A 236 -5.93 6.03 -4.76
C LEU A 236 -6.61 6.08 -6.13
N LYS A 237 -5.88 6.39 -7.21
CA LYS A 237 -6.41 6.28 -8.59
C LYS A 237 -6.77 4.83 -8.92
N MET A 238 -5.97 3.85 -8.49
CA MET A 238 -6.33 2.44 -8.59
C MET A 238 -7.62 2.15 -7.81
N ALA A 239 -7.77 2.69 -6.60
CA ALA A 239 -8.98 2.48 -5.81
C ALA A 239 -10.24 3.03 -6.50
N CYS A 240 -10.13 4.17 -7.19
CA CYS A 240 -11.19 4.66 -8.09
C CYS A 240 -11.46 3.68 -9.24
N ALA A 241 -10.41 3.27 -9.96
CA ALA A 241 -10.53 2.39 -11.13
C ALA A 241 -11.06 0.99 -10.77
N MET A 242 -10.79 0.48 -9.57
CA MET A 242 -11.23 -0.83 -9.06
C MET A 242 -12.56 -0.74 -8.27
N GLY A 243 -13.08 0.47 -8.03
CA GLY A 243 -14.38 0.69 -7.40
C GLY A 243 -14.40 0.58 -5.88
N ASN A 244 -13.27 0.68 -5.19
CA ASN A 244 -13.21 0.58 -3.73
C ASN A 244 -12.85 1.90 -3.02
N TYR A 245 -12.87 3.04 -3.71
CA TYR A 245 -12.56 4.36 -3.12
C TYR A 245 -13.33 4.62 -1.81
N HIS A 246 -14.65 4.43 -1.83
CA HIS A 246 -15.50 4.66 -0.66
C HIS A 246 -15.28 3.63 0.45
N CYS A 247 -14.95 2.37 0.08
CA CYS A 247 -14.52 1.35 1.04
C CYS A 247 -13.25 1.80 1.80
N ASP A 248 -12.24 2.29 1.07
CA ASP A 248 -10.97 2.76 1.65
C ASP A 248 -11.18 3.96 2.58
N VAL A 249 -12.02 4.92 2.17
CA VAL A 249 -12.33 6.09 2.99
C VAL A 249 -13.01 5.66 4.29
N MET A 250 -14.01 4.78 4.23
CA MET A 250 -14.68 4.29 5.43
C MET A 250 -13.74 3.46 6.30
N TYR A 251 -12.93 2.59 5.69
CA TYR A 251 -11.87 1.83 6.34
C TYR A 251 -10.97 2.74 7.17
N CYS A 252 -10.41 3.78 6.56
CA CYS A 252 -9.57 4.74 7.25
C CYS A 252 -10.31 5.46 8.39
N ARG A 253 -11.51 5.97 8.12
CA ARG A 253 -12.29 6.76 9.09
C ARG A 253 -12.69 5.96 10.31
N GLU A 254 -13.06 4.70 10.14
CA GLU A 254 -13.48 3.85 11.25
C GLU A 254 -12.31 3.27 12.05
N THR A 255 -11.08 3.38 11.54
CA THR A 255 -9.91 2.70 12.12
C THR A 255 -8.77 3.68 12.40
N TYR A 256 -7.84 3.90 11.47
CA TYR A 256 -6.62 4.69 11.64
C TYR A 256 -6.89 6.13 12.06
N CYS A 257 -7.96 6.75 11.55
CA CYS A 257 -8.30 8.14 11.88
C CYS A 257 -8.81 8.32 13.33
N LYS A 258 -9.17 7.23 14.02
CA LYS A 258 -9.59 7.21 15.43
C LYS A 258 -8.50 6.67 16.38
N ASN A 259 -7.42 6.12 15.83
CA ASN A 259 -6.37 5.47 16.61
C ASN A 259 -5.29 6.49 17.01
N GLU A 260 -5.11 6.73 18.31
CA GLU A 260 -4.19 7.75 18.86
C GLU A 260 -2.75 7.60 18.37
N TYR A 261 -2.26 6.37 18.17
CA TYR A 261 -0.93 6.13 17.66
C TYR A 261 -0.76 6.72 16.26
N TYR A 262 -1.69 6.40 15.35
CA TYR A 262 -1.62 6.86 13.96
C TYR A 262 -1.94 8.35 13.82
N ILE A 263 -2.86 8.89 14.62
CA ILE A 263 -3.10 10.32 14.70
C ILE A 263 -1.81 11.04 15.10
N LYS A 264 -1.18 10.65 16.22
CA LYS A 264 0.06 11.28 16.69
C LYS A 264 1.18 11.19 15.64
N LYS A 265 1.30 10.05 14.96
CA LYS A 265 2.35 9.80 13.98
C LYS A 265 2.12 10.53 12.65
N TYR A 266 0.90 10.50 12.10
CA TYR A 266 0.64 10.88 10.71
C TYR A 266 -0.30 12.09 10.51
N GLN A 267 -0.91 12.66 11.56
CA GLN A 267 -1.80 13.82 11.40
C GLN A 267 -1.16 15.01 10.68
N HIS A 268 0.17 15.15 10.77
CA HIS A 268 0.91 16.22 10.10
C HIS A 268 0.92 16.09 8.57
N LEU A 269 0.59 14.90 8.04
CA LEU A 269 0.41 14.61 6.61
C LEU A 269 -1.01 14.94 6.13
N GLN A 270 -1.97 15.13 7.05
CA GLN A 270 -3.36 15.36 6.72
C GLN A 270 -3.54 16.67 5.95
N PRO A 271 -4.11 16.64 4.74
CA PRO A 271 -4.42 17.86 4.04
C PRO A 271 -5.58 18.62 4.72
N LYS A 272 -5.50 19.95 4.68
CA LYS A 272 -6.56 20.84 5.22
C LYS A 272 -7.85 20.80 4.38
N THR A 273 -7.74 20.47 3.10
CA THR A 273 -8.87 20.33 2.20
C THR A 273 -9.47 18.93 2.35
N PRO A 274 -10.81 18.77 2.33
CA PRO A 274 -11.45 17.46 2.33
C PRO A 274 -10.92 16.54 1.23
N GLY A 275 -10.75 15.25 1.52
CA GLY A 275 -10.12 14.28 0.63
C GLY A 275 -10.68 14.25 -0.80
N HIS A 276 -12.00 14.25 -0.96
CA HIS A 276 -12.64 14.24 -2.28
C HIS A 276 -12.42 15.54 -3.08
N LEU A 277 -12.08 16.64 -2.42
CA LEU A 277 -11.82 17.95 -3.06
C LEU A 277 -10.34 18.25 -3.28
N LEU A 278 -9.46 17.28 -3.02
CA LEU A 278 -8.01 17.46 -3.21
C LEU A 278 -7.66 17.59 -4.69
N LYS A 279 -7.61 18.83 -5.17
CA LYS A 279 -7.12 19.12 -6.51
C LYS A 279 -5.63 18.84 -6.59
N GLN A 280 -5.23 18.01 -7.55
CA GLN A 280 -3.82 17.83 -7.86
C GLN A 280 -3.28 19.11 -8.51
N ARG A 281 -2.45 19.88 -7.77
CA ARG A 281 -1.84 21.12 -8.26
C ARG A 281 -0.75 20.93 -9.33
N PHE A 282 -0.58 19.72 -9.85
CA PHE A 282 0.36 19.46 -10.93
C PHE A 282 -0.47 19.27 -12.20
N GLY A 283 -0.39 20.27 -13.08
CA GLY A 283 -1.17 20.31 -14.33
C GLY A 283 -0.88 19.12 -15.25
N PRO A 284 -1.64 19.01 -16.35
CA PRO A 284 -1.36 18.04 -17.40
C PRO A 284 0.09 18.25 -17.87
N PHE A 285 0.87 17.17 -17.87
CA PHE A 285 2.17 17.14 -18.53
C PHE A 285 1.98 16.80 -20.00
#